data_AF-A0A0K8QWV5-F1
#
_entry.id   AF-A0A0K8QWV5-F1
#
_cell.length_a   1.000
_cell.length_b   1.000
_cell.length_c   1.000
_cell.angle_alpha   90.00
_cell.angle_beta   90.00
_cell.angle_gamma   90.00
#
_symmetry.space_group_name_H-M   'P 1'
#
loop_
_entity.id
_entity.type
_entity.pdbx_description
1 polymer ?
#
loop_
_entity_poly.entity_id
_entity_poly.type
_entity_poly.pdbx_seq_one_letter_code
_entity_poly.pdbx_strand_id
1 'polypeptide(L)' 'MRTDRYKLIHFYYDIDEWELYDLEKDPSEMTSVYGNPEYADVQAQLHKRLEELRAQYGDSDELQQQYLETYLERMKK' A
#
# COMPACT_ATOMS: atom_id res chain seq x y z
N MET A 1 1.35 4.13 -0.99
CA MET A 1 1.48 5.46 -1.62
C MET A 1 0.39 6.43 -1.15
N ARG A 2 0.67 7.74 -1.14
CA ARG A 2 -0.27 8.78 -0.70
C ARG A 2 -0.42 9.86 -1.77
N THR A 3 -1.65 10.24 -2.06
CA THR A 3 -2.03 11.39 -2.89
C THR A 3 -2.66 12.46 -1.99
N ASP A 4 -3.09 13.59 -2.55
CA ASP A 4 -3.75 14.64 -1.78
C ASP A 4 -5.06 14.17 -1.15
N ARG A 5 -5.80 13.30 -1.84
CA ARG A 5 -7.12 12.82 -1.41
C ARG A 5 -7.12 11.36 -0.94
N TYR A 6 -6.32 10.49 -1.53
CA TYR A 6 -6.36 9.06 -1.23
C TYR A 6 -5.02 8.52 -0.74
N LYS A 7 -5.07 7.52 0.12
CA LYS A 7 -3.90 6.76 0.57
C LYS A 7 -4.13 5.27 0.36
N LEU A 8 -3.24 4.64 -0.38
CA LEU A 8 -3.20 3.19 -0.61
C LEU A 8 -2.01 2.60 0.17
N ILE A 9 -2.24 1.60 1.00
CA ILE A 9 -1.23 0.96 1.83
C ILE A 9 -1.28 -0.54 1.55
N HIS A 10 -0.10 -1.17 1.47
CA HIS A 10 0.03 -2.61 1.44
C HIS A 10 0.88 -3.01 2.65
N PHE A 11 0.31 -3.85 3.51
CA PHE A 11 1.01 -4.47 4.61
C PHE A 11 1.62 -5.78 4.11
N TYR A 12 2.88 -6.03 4.45
CA TYR A 12 3.64 -7.19 3.97
C TYR A 12 4.26 -8.03 5.10
N TYR A 13 4.20 -7.54 6.34
CA TYR A 13 5.00 -8.08 7.44
C TYR A 13 4.38 -9.32 8.08
N ASP A 14 3.13 -9.21 8.48
CA ASP A 14 2.35 -10.21 9.23
C ASP A 14 1.09 -10.66 8.48
N ILE A 15 0.59 -9.81 7.57
CA ILE A 15 -0.59 -10.03 6.75
C ILE A 15 -0.33 -9.49 5.34
N ASP A 16 -0.86 -10.17 4.32
CA ASP A 16 -0.89 -9.72 2.92
C ASP A 16 -2.20 -8.96 2.69
N GLU A 17 -2.25 -7.72 3.21
CA GLU A 17 -3.49 -6.93 3.26
C GLU A 17 -3.32 -5.53 2.68
N TRP A 18 -4.31 -5.11 1.90
CA TRP A 18 -4.39 -3.79 1.32
C TRP A 18 -5.42 -2.93 2.02
N GLU A 19 -5.06 -1.67 2.23
CA GLU A 19 -5.95 -0.66 2.76
C GLU A 19 -6.00 0.57 1.85
N LEU A 20 -7.19 1.16 1.75
CA LEU A 20 -7.43 2.39 0.99
C LEU A 20 -8.24 3.36 1.86
N TYR A 21 -7.75 4.58 2.01
CA TYR A 21 -8.42 5.65 2.77
C TYR A 21 -8.73 6.84 1.86
N ASP A 22 -9.94 7.38 1.97
CA ASP A 22 -10.32 8.68 1.41
C ASP A 22 -10.07 9.76 2.47
N LEU A 23 -8.95 10.45 2.38
CA LEU A 23 -8.48 11.45 3.34
C LEU A 23 -9.35 12.72 3.36
N GLU A 24 -10.17 12.94 2.33
CA GLU A 24 -11.14 14.04 2.32
C GLU A 24 -12.36 13.71 3.20
N LYS A 25 -12.82 12.45 3.16
CA LYS A 25 -13.96 11.98 3.95
C LYS A 25 -13.56 11.49 5.34
N ASP A 26 -12.36 10.93 5.46
CA ASP A 26 -11.79 10.34 6.66
C ASP A 26 -10.33 10.79 6.84
N PRO A 27 -10.13 12.05 7.27
CA PRO A 27 -8.78 12.59 7.51
C PRO A 27 -8.04 11.89 8.66
N SER A 28 -8.77 11.13 9.48
CA SER A 28 -8.21 10.38 10.60
C SER A 28 -7.82 8.95 10.22
N GLU A 29 -8.06 8.51 8.98
CA GLU A 29 -7.67 7.17 8.47
C GLU A 29 -8.22 6.03 9.33
N MET A 30 -9.46 6.17 9.81
CA MET A 30 -10.11 5.23 10.72
C MET A 30 -10.86 4.10 10.00
N THR A 31 -11.24 4.29 8.73
CA THR A 31 -12.03 3.33 7.95
C THR A 31 -11.41 3.08 6.58
N SER A 32 -10.91 1.86 6.38
CA SER A 32 -10.50 1.38 5.06
C SER A 32 -11.74 1.18 4.17
N VAL A 33 -11.71 1.77 2.98
CA VAL A 33 -12.69 1.58 1.90
C VAL A 33 -12.19 0.62 0.83
N TYR A 34 -11.10 -0.11 1.10
CA TYR A 34 -10.57 -1.10 0.16
C TYR A 34 -11.60 -2.20 -0.13
N GLY A 35 -11.81 -2.52 -1.41
CA GLY A 35 -12.84 -3.48 -1.83
C GLY A 35 -14.27 -2.95 -1.86
N ASN A 36 -14.50 -1.68 -1.48
CA ASN A 36 -15.80 -1.06 -1.67
C ASN A 36 -16.04 -0.78 -3.18
N PRO A 37 -17.13 -1.30 -3.79
CA PRO A 37 -17.42 -1.10 -5.20
C PRO A 37 -17.46 0.37 -5.65
N GLU A 38 -17.85 1.29 -4.76
CA GLU A 38 -17.87 2.74 -5.06
C GLU A 38 -16.47 3.32 -5.31
N TYR A 39 -15.43 2.64 -4.81
CA TYR A 39 -14.02 3.06 -4.94
C TYR A 39 -13.24 2.16 -5.90
N ALA A 40 -13.89 1.25 -6.65
CA ALA A 40 -13.21 0.29 -7.52
C ALA A 40 -12.31 0.97 -8.57
N ASP A 41 -12.80 2.04 -9.20
CA ASP A 41 -12.03 2.80 -10.20
C ASP A 41 -10.83 3.51 -9.57
N VAL A 42 -11.02 4.09 -8.38
CA VAL A 42 -9.96 4.74 -7.62
C VAL A 42 -8.90 3.71 -7.20
N GLN A 43 -9.33 2.56 -6.68
CA GLN A 43 -8.45 1.46 -6.31
C GLN A 43 -7.60 1.00 -7.50
N ALA A 44 -8.21 0.77 -8.67
CA ALA A 44 -7.49 0.36 -9.88
C ALA A 44 -6.49 1.43 -10.36
N GLN A 45 -6.89 2.70 -10.36
CA GLN A 45 -6.01 3.80 -10.74
C GLN A 45 -4.81 3.91 -9.80
N LEU A 46 -5.06 3.75 -8.50
CA LEU A 46 -4.05 3.87 -7.47
C LEU A 46 -3.04 2.72 -7.55
N HIS A 47 -3.51 1.48 -7.74
CA HIS A 47 -2.62 0.33 -7.99
C HIS A 47 -1.73 0.54 -9.20
N LYS A 48 -2.30 0.96 -10.32
CA LYS A 48 -1.53 1.24 -11.53
C LYS A 48 -0.44 2.30 -11.29
N ARG A 49 -0.78 3.38 -10.58
CA ARG A 49 0.18 4.43 -10.25
C ARG A 49 1.28 3.94 -9.31
N LEU A 50 0.94 3.06 -8.37
CA LEU A 50 1.91 2.43 -7.49
C LEU A 50 2.89 1.56 -8.30
N GLU A 51 2.40 0.73 -9.23
CA GLU A 51 3.24 -0.07 -10.12
C GLU A 51 4.18 0.80 -10.97
N GLU A 52 3.66 1.91 -11.53
CA GLU A 52 4.46 2.86 -12.30
C GLU A 52 5.58 3.49 -11.45
N LEU A 53 5.28 3.87 -10.20
CA LEU A 53 6.27 4.41 -9.26
C LEU A 53 7.32 3.36 -8.88
N ARG A 54 6.89 2.12 -8.62
CA ARG A 54 7.79 1.01 -8.31
C ARG A 54 8.76 0.75 -9.45
N ALA A 55 8.25 0.69 -10.68
CA ALA A 55 9.08 0.57 -11.88
C ALA A 55 10.03 1.77 -12.04
N GLN A 56 9.56 3.00 -11.80
CA GLN A 56 10.37 4.21 -11.90
C GLN A 56 11.57 4.22 -10.93
N TYR A 57 11.35 3.78 -9.68
CA TYR A 57 12.40 3.79 -8.65
C TYR A 57 13.18 2.46 -8.55
N GLY A 58 12.86 1.47 -9.40
CA GLY A 58 13.50 0.16 -9.38
C GLY A 58 13.13 -0.68 -8.15
N ASP A 59 11.96 -0.44 -7.56
CA ASP A 59 11.44 -1.16 -6.41
C ASP A 59 10.70 -2.43 -6.88
N SER A 60 11.34 -3.59 -6.78
CA SER A 60 10.75 -4.89 -7.13
C SER A 60 10.20 -5.61 -5.90
N ASP A 61 9.24 -6.52 -6.12
CA ASP A 61 8.71 -7.38 -5.05
C ASP A 61 9.82 -8.18 -4.37
N GLU A 62 10.82 -8.63 -5.13
CA GLU A 62 11.96 -9.41 -4.62
C GLU A 62 12.84 -8.57 -3.69
N LEU A 63 13.11 -7.31 -4.07
CA LEU A 63 13.87 -6.38 -3.24
C LEU A 63 13.13 -6.11 -1.91
N GLN A 64 11.81 -5.93 -2.00
CA GLN A 64 10.97 -5.69 -0.84
C GLN A 64 10.94 -6.90 0.10
N GLN A 65 10.83 -8.12 -0.44
CA GLN A 65 10.87 -9.36 0.33
C GLN A 65 12.23 -9.56 1.01
N GLN A 66 13.33 -9.27 0.31
CA GLN A 66 14.67 -9.34 0.89
C GLN A 66 14.84 -8.37 2.07
N TYR A 67 14.32 -7.14 1.97
CA TYR A 67 14.34 -6.18 3.07
C TYR A 67 13.49 -6.64 4.26
N LEU A 68 12.31 -7.20 3.99
CA LEU A 68 11.43 -7.76 5.01
C LEU A 68 12.11 -8.91 5.77
N GLU A 69 12.70 -9.87 5.06
CA GLU A 69 13.43 -11.00 5.65
C GLU A 69 14.60 -10.50 6.51
N THR A 70 15.38 -9.55 5.99
CA THR A 70 16.51 -8.96 6.73
C THR A 70 16.04 -8.27 8.01
N TYR A 71 14.89 -7.57 7.97
CA TYR A 71 14.30 -6.91 9.14
C TYR A 71 13.80 -7.93 10.17
N LEU A 72 13.10 -8.97 9.73
CA LEU A 72 12.62 -10.07 10.58
C LEU A 72 13.76 -10.80 11.30
N GLU A 73 14.86 -11.08 10.59
CA GLU A 73 16.04 -11.74 11.19
C GLU A 73 16.75 -10.86 12.23
N ARG A 74 16.75 -9.53 12.06
CA ARG A 74 17.28 -8.60 13.07
C ARG A 74 16.40 -8.53 14.32
N MET A 75 15.08 -8.66 14.16
CA MET A 75 14.10 -8.60 15.26
C MET A 75 14.06 -9.88 16.11
N LYS A 76 14.51 -11.02 15.57
CA LYS A 76 14.58 -12.31 16.29
C LYS A 76 15.79 -12.47 17.22
N LYS A 77 16.75 -11.55 17.17
CA LYS A 77 18.02 -11.59 17.93
C LYS A 77 17.96 -10.74 19.19
#